data_AF-A0A9Q0BLS9-F1
#
_entry.id   AF-A0A9Q0BLS9-F1
#
_cell.length_a   1.000
_cell.length_b   1.000
_cell.length_c   1.000
_cell.angle_alpha   90.00
_cell.angle_beta   90.00
_cell.angle_gamma   90.00
#
_symmetry.space_group_name_H-M   'P 1'
#
loop_
_entity.id
_entity.type
_entity.pdbx_description
1 polymer ?
#
loop_
_entity_poly.entity_id
_entity_poly.type
_entity_poly.pdbx_seq_one_letter_code
_entity_poly.pdbx_strand_id
1 'polypeptide(L)'
;MSREVLSPPVQTMSQNRRYRVNVVHEDFGGDKWNGQNNRAKGANGTYQEPDLYGDDDDDEDDPAASNIEETPNGDFKLALHVPKSFYGGLIGMKGSTKRRIEEETRCEIYVPRQNEKSNAVIVRAKQRSQVCAALRQIRHLLASLRKKMKPTHFLAVALNSGKVQEHYVELKKSILEAQLPGIDEELFISERCIHLTLGVYVLLDDDERQRALNELEFCRQFLADLKTPFDVKVKGLEIMNDDPSSTRVLYGRIVSPDLQKFADKCLAHFQTTGLCATDNNDRESIKLHMTLMNNRYRKEAMKSGNSFDAREILKRFGDFDFGSAQCQAVHLCVLKSRGEDEFYKISGSLEF
;
A
#
# COMPACT_ATOMS: atom_id res chain seq x y z
N MET A 1 36.45 -29.94 -14.63
CA MET A 1 35.31 -29.11 -14.18
C MET A 1 34.33 -29.01 -15.34
N SER A 2 33.15 -29.61 -15.20
CA SER A 2 32.15 -29.76 -16.25
C SER A 2 31.66 -28.39 -16.76
N ARG A 3 31.43 -28.28 -18.07
CA ARG A 3 30.94 -27.08 -18.76
C ARG A 3 29.58 -26.57 -18.25
N GLU A 4 28.87 -27.35 -17.45
CA GLU A 4 27.54 -27.01 -16.91
C GLU A 4 27.56 -25.96 -15.79
N VAL A 5 28.69 -25.76 -15.11
CA VAL A 5 28.81 -24.77 -14.02
C VAL A 5 28.89 -23.32 -14.56
N LEU A 6 29.38 -23.14 -15.80
CA LEU A 6 29.59 -21.81 -16.39
C LEU A 6 28.38 -21.30 -17.17
N SER A 7 27.36 -22.12 -17.39
CA SER A 7 26.15 -21.75 -18.13
C SER A 7 24.93 -22.48 -17.56
N PRO A 8 24.42 -22.07 -16.40
CA PRO A 8 23.23 -22.66 -15.80
C PRO A 8 22.02 -22.60 -16.74
N PRO A 9 21.15 -23.62 -16.75
CA PRO A 9 19.99 -23.67 -17.63
C PRO A 9 19.07 -22.47 -17.39
N VAL A 10 18.59 -21.90 -18.49
CA VAL A 10 17.73 -20.72 -18.47
C VAL A 10 16.28 -21.16 -18.59
N GLN A 11 15.46 -20.84 -17.59
CA GLN A 11 14.01 -21.02 -17.69
C GLN A 11 13.39 -19.74 -18.25
N THR A 12 12.68 -19.87 -19.36
CA THR A 12 11.89 -18.79 -19.96
C THR A 12 10.49 -18.76 -19.38
N MET A 13 10.08 -17.60 -18.85
CA MET A 13 8.69 -17.28 -18.53
C MET A 13 8.15 -16.26 -19.54
N SER A 14 6.82 -16.09 -19.60
CA SER A 14 6.18 -15.11 -20.49
C SER A 14 6.62 -13.66 -20.18
N GLN A 15 6.51 -12.77 -21.17
CA GLN A 15 6.99 -11.37 -21.14
C GLN A 15 8.51 -11.21 -21.04
N ASN A 16 9.26 -12.01 -21.81
CA ASN A 16 10.71 -11.85 -22.03
C ASN A 16 11.60 -11.93 -20.77
N ARG A 17 11.07 -12.43 -19.65
CA ARG A 17 11.84 -12.69 -18.41
C ARG A 17 12.56 -14.03 -18.53
N ARG A 18 13.90 -13.99 -18.45
CA ARG A 18 14.79 -15.17 -18.49
C ARG A 18 15.48 -15.31 -17.14
N TYR A 19 15.39 -16.49 -16.53
CA TYR A 19 16.00 -16.75 -15.23
C TYR A 19 17.07 -17.83 -15.34
N ARG A 20 18.21 -17.62 -14.68
CA ARG A 20 19.26 -18.63 -14.53
C ARG A 20 18.94 -19.50 -13.32
N VAL A 21 18.77 -20.80 -13.54
CA VAL A 21 18.57 -21.76 -12.47
C VAL A 21 19.94 -22.15 -11.91
N ASN A 22 20.29 -21.66 -10.72
CA ASN A 22 21.48 -22.13 -10.03
C ASN A 22 21.23 -23.57 -9.57
N VAL A 23 21.94 -24.53 -10.18
CA VAL A 23 22.00 -25.90 -9.69
C VAL A 23 22.84 -25.87 -8.42
N VAL A 24 22.19 -25.95 -7.26
CA VAL A 24 22.91 -26.04 -5.98
C VAL A 24 23.51 -27.43 -5.91
N HIS A 25 24.84 -27.52 -6.03
CA HIS A 25 25.57 -28.76 -5.79
C HIS A 25 25.52 -29.06 -4.29
N GLU A 26 25.16 -30.29 -3.90
CA GLU A 26 25.02 -30.71 -2.50
C GLU A 26 26.31 -30.55 -1.66
N ASP A 27 27.45 -30.27 -2.30
CA ASP A 27 28.76 -30.07 -1.66
C ASP A 27 28.97 -28.67 -1.05
N PHE A 28 28.14 -27.68 -1.41
CA PHE A 28 28.23 -26.32 -0.87
C PHE A 28 27.12 -26.08 0.15
N GLY A 29 27.26 -26.76 1.30
CA GLY A 29 26.37 -26.64 2.45
C GLY A 29 26.28 -25.22 3.02
N GLY A 30 25.18 -25.00 3.72
CA GLY A 30 24.74 -23.72 4.26
C GLY A 30 25.63 -23.11 5.35
N ASP A 31 25.22 -21.91 5.76
CA ASP A 31 25.69 -21.16 6.92
C ASP A 31 27.15 -20.71 6.89
N LYS A 32 27.44 -19.61 6.19
CA LYS A 32 28.59 -18.72 6.48
C LYS A 32 28.59 -17.43 5.63
N TRP A 33 27.64 -16.53 5.87
CA TRP A 33 27.88 -15.11 5.55
C TRP A 33 27.12 -14.15 6.48
N ASN A 34 27.35 -14.34 7.79
CA ASN A 34 27.21 -13.26 8.76
C ASN A 34 28.62 -12.92 9.26
N GLY A 35 29.19 -11.84 8.74
CA GLY A 35 30.51 -11.34 9.11
C GLY A 35 30.45 -9.83 9.28
N GLN A 36 30.56 -9.40 10.54
CA GLN A 36 30.74 -8.04 11.02
C GLN A 36 31.65 -7.19 10.12
N ASN A 37 31.25 -5.94 9.88
CA ASN A 37 32.22 -4.90 9.57
C ASN A 37 31.98 -3.69 10.47
N ASN A 38 32.99 -3.38 11.28
CA ASN A 38 32.98 -2.36 12.31
C ASN A 38 34.13 -1.38 12.02
N ARG A 39 33.81 -0.08 12.06
CA ARG A 39 34.66 1.12 12.14
C ARG A 39 35.19 1.78 10.85
N ALA A 40 34.76 3.03 10.66
CA ALA A 40 35.65 4.20 10.79
C ALA A 40 34.84 5.45 11.20
N LYS A 41 35.32 6.16 12.23
CA LYS A 41 34.84 7.48 12.68
C LYS A 41 35.74 8.57 12.08
N GLY A 42 35.14 9.70 11.69
CA GLY A 42 35.81 11.01 11.78
C GLY A 42 35.47 12.00 10.67
N ALA A 43 34.52 12.89 10.92
CA ALA A 43 34.60 14.34 10.64
C ALA A 43 33.36 15.05 11.19
N ASN A 44 33.57 16.02 12.09
CA ASN A 44 32.56 16.97 12.54
C ASN A 44 32.14 17.86 11.36
N GLY A 45 31.09 17.49 10.65
CA GLY A 45 30.30 18.40 9.84
C GLY A 45 28.99 18.67 10.59
N THR A 46 28.76 19.91 11.01
CA THR A 46 27.41 20.37 11.35
C THR A 46 26.50 20.03 10.18
N TYR A 47 25.53 19.14 10.42
CA TYR A 47 24.53 18.79 9.43
C TYR A 47 23.76 20.07 9.07
N GLN A 48 24.02 20.60 7.88
CA GLN A 48 23.15 21.57 7.24
C GLN A 48 22.24 20.77 6.32
N GLU A 49 20.93 20.79 6.59
CA GLU A 49 19.95 20.31 5.61
C GLU A 49 20.16 21.12 4.32
N PRO A 50 20.29 20.45 3.17
CA PRO A 50 20.31 21.14 1.89
C PRO A 50 19.01 21.95 1.76
N ASP A 51 19.14 23.23 1.46
CA ASP A 51 18.03 24.11 1.15
C ASP A 51 17.40 23.62 -0.16
N LEU A 52 16.38 22.76 -0.02
CA LEU A 52 15.60 22.15 -1.11
C LEU A 52 14.45 23.05 -1.56
N TYR A 53 14.35 24.27 -1.02
CA TYR A 53 13.43 25.29 -1.50
C TYR A 53 14.06 26.00 -2.70
N GLY A 54 14.22 25.26 -3.80
CA GLY A 54 14.22 25.89 -5.11
C GLY A 54 12.89 26.61 -5.28
N ASP A 55 12.95 27.84 -5.78
CA ASP A 55 11.80 28.66 -6.19
C ASP A 55 11.04 27.97 -7.34
N ASP A 56 10.32 26.89 -7.04
CA ASP A 56 9.25 26.38 -7.88
C ASP A 56 7.97 27.13 -7.48
N ASP A 57 7.76 28.25 -8.16
CA ASP A 57 6.65 29.21 -8.05
C ASP A 57 5.34 28.68 -8.70
N ASP A 58 5.08 27.37 -8.66
CA ASP A 58 3.97 26.72 -9.41
C ASP A 58 3.10 25.75 -8.56
N ASP A 59 2.81 26.06 -7.29
CA ASP A 59 1.92 25.21 -6.44
C ASP A 59 0.86 26.04 -5.67
N GLU A 60 -0.01 26.75 -6.41
CA GLU A 60 -1.26 27.31 -5.89
C GLU A 60 -2.38 26.25 -5.69
N ASP A 61 -2.05 24.95 -5.76
CA ASP A 61 -3.00 23.84 -5.99
C ASP A 61 -3.36 22.96 -4.77
N ASP A 62 -3.07 23.33 -3.51
CA ASP A 62 -3.70 22.63 -2.36
C ASP A 62 -5.17 23.08 -2.27
N PRO A 63 -6.16 22.16 -2.42
CA PRO A 63 -7.58 22.54 -2.36
C PRO A 63 -7.99 23.20 -1.05
N ALA A 64 -7.23 22.99 0.04
CA ALA A 64 -7.49 23.68 1.30
C ALA A 64 -7.16 25.17 1.25
N ALA A 65 -6.31 25.63 0.32
CA ALA A 65 -6.00 27.04 0.14
C ALA A 65 -7.25 27.86 -0.25
N SER A 66 -8.23 27.26 -0.95
CA SER A 66 -9.49 27.95 -1.27
C SER A 66 -10.32 28.28 -0.03
N ASN A 67 -10.10 27.58 1.09
CA ASN A 67 -10.84 27.75 2.33
C ASN A 67 -10.14 28.70 3.33
N ILE A 68 -9.16 29.49 2.87
CA ILE A 68 -8.54 30.54 3.68
C ILE A 68 -9.52 31.71 3.80
N GLU A 69 -9.89 32.06 5.03
CA GLU A 69 -10.81 33.14 5.36
C GLU A 69 -10.04 34.39 5.78
N GLU A 70 -10.49 35.57 5.33
CA GLU A 70 -10.03 36.86 5.87
C GLU A 70 -10.84 37.20 7.12
N THR A 71 -10.13 37.48 8.21
CA THR A 71 -10.74 37.86 9.49
C THR A 71 -11.07 39.36 9.50
N PRO A 72 -12.00 39.81 10.37
CA PRO A 72 -12.36 41.24 10.46
C PRO A 72 -11.19 42.17 10.79
N ASN A 73 -10.08 41.62 11.30
CA ASN A 73 -8.89 42.36 11.67
C ASN A 73 -7.86 42.49 10.51
N GLY A 74 -8.17 41.95 9.34
CA GLY A 74 -7.29 41.93 8.16
C GLY A 74 -6.26 40.78 8.14
N ASP A 75 -6.29 39.87 9.12
CA ASP A 75 -5.46 38.66 9.13
C ASP A 75 -6.16 37.52 8.39
N PHE A 76 -5.39 36.56 7.87
CA PHE A 76 -5.89 35.36 7.21
C PHE A 76 -5.88 34.15 8.15
N LYS A 77 -6.89 33.29 8.03
CA LYS A 77 -7.05 32.09 8.85
C LYS A 77 -7.43 30.88 7.99
N LEU A 78 -6.86 29.72 8.32
CA LEU A 78 -7.23 28.43 7.75
C LEU A 78 -7.48 27.40 8.85
N ALA A 79 -8.57 26.64 8.72
CA ALA A 79 -8.86 25.49 9.57
C ALA A 79 -8.55 24.19 8.81
N LEU A 80 -7.64 23.38 9.36
CA LEU A 80 -7.15 22.15 8.76
C LEU A 80 -7.57 20.94 9.59
N HIS A 81 -8.18 19.95 8.94
CA HIS A 81 -8.36 18.65 9.57
C HIS A 81 -7.02 17.95 9.70
N VAL A 82 -6.65 17.60 10.93
CA VAL A 82 -5.46 16.80 11.24
C VAL A 82 -5.85 15.73 12.23
N PRO A 83 -5.65 14.43 11.91
CA PRO A 83 -5.91 13.37 12.88
C PRO A 83 -5.14 13.57 14.17
N LYS A 84 -5.81 13.34 15.31
CA LYS A 84 -5.20 13.51 16.66
C LYS A 84 -3.90 12.73 16.83
N SER A 85 -3.76 11.59 16.17
CA SER A 85 -2.54 10.78 16.16
C SER A 85 -1.32 11.53 15.62
N PHE A 86 -1.50 12.57 14.80
CA PHE A 86 -0.42 13.40 14.28
C PHE A 86 -0.10 14.63 15.13
N TYR A 87 -0.91 14.98 16.14
CA TYR A 87 -0.67 16.17 16.97
C TYR A 87 0.70 16.14 17.64
N GLY A 88 1.10 14.99 18.19
CA GLY A 88 2.41 14.85 18.83
C GLY A 88 3.58 15.10 17.86
N GLY A 89 3.44 14.64 16.61
CA GLY A 89 4.44 14.89 15.56
C GLY A 89 4.44 16.32 15.05
N LEU A 90 3.27 16.95 14.92
CA LEU A 90 3.13 18.35 14.53
C LEU A 90 3.70 19.31 15.58
N ILE A 91 3.44 19.03 16.87
CA ILE A 91 4.00 19.80 17.99
C ILE A 91 5.51 19.58 18.06
N GLY A 92 5.96 18.32 17.98
CA GLY A 92 7.36 17.96 18.12
C GLY A 92 7.83 18.01 19.58
N MET A 93 9.07 17.56 19.82
CA MET A 93 9.64 17.52 21.16
C MET A 93 9.74 18.93 21.75
N LYS A 94 9.06 19.16 22.90
CA LYS A 94 8.94 20.48 23.53
C LYS A 94 8.39 21.58 22.59
N GLY A 95 7.59 21.22 21.59
CA GLY A 95 7.02 22.19 20.64
C GLY A 95 7.99 22.62 19.53
N SER A 96 9.15 21.97 19.37
CA SER A 96 10.19 22.41 18.44
C SER A 96 9.72 22.47 16.99
N THR A 97 8.96 21.48 16.53
CA THR A 97 8.50 21.39 15.14
C THR A 97 7.47 22.47 14.83
N LYS A 98 6.47 22.62 15.69
CA LYS A 98 5.48 23.71 15.58
C LYS A 98 6.15 25.08 15.56
N ARG A 99 7.03 25.35 16.52
CA ARG A 99 7.75 26.63 16.64
C ARG A 99 8.60 26.93 15.40
N ARG A 100 9.28 25.92 14.87
CA ARG A 100 10.07 26.04 13.64
C ARG A 100 9.18 26.47 12.45
N ILE A 101 8.04 25.80 12.24
CA ILE A 101 7.11 26.15 11.15
C ILE A 101 6.59 27.59 11.34
N GLU A 102 6.19 27.96 12.57
CA GLU A 102 5.73 29.31 12.91
C GLU A 102 6.80 30.39 12.63
N GLU A 103 8.07 30.13 12.97
CA GLU A 103 9.19 31.05 12.75
C GLU A 103 9.54 31.20 11.26
N GLU A 104 9.61 30.09 10.51
CA GLU A 104 9.95 30.09 9.07
C GLU A 104 8.86 30.75 8.22
N THR A 105 7.59 30.50 8.55
CA THR A 105 6.44 30.95 7.74
C THR A 105 5.77 32.21 8.28
N ARG A 106 6.21 32.71 9.45
CA ARG A 106 5.63 33.88 10.14
C ARG A 106 4.13 33.73 10.41
N CYS A 107 3.71 32.52 10.75
CA CYS A 107 2.32 32.21 11.10
C CYS A 107 2.20 31.83 12.59
N GLU A 108 0.95 31.77 13.06
CA GLU A 108 0.58 31.18 14.34
C GLU A 108 -0.21 29.89 14.07
N ILE A 109 0.23 28.80 14.69
CA ILE A 109 -0.42 27.49 14.60
C ILE A 109 -1.07 27.19 15.95
N TYR A 110 -2.36 26.91 15.93
CA TYR A 110 -3.09 26.42 17.08
C TYR A 110 -3.47 24.97 16.89
N VAL A 111 -3.00 24.10 17.79
CA VAL A 111 -3.37 22.69 17.84
C VAL A 111 -4.38 22.49 18.98
N PRO A 112 -5.60 21.99 18.72
CA PRO A 112 -6.62 21.80 19.75
C PRO A 112 -6.17 20.87 20.88
N ARG A 113 -6.59 21.18 22.11
CA ARG A 113 -6.38 20.30 23.27
C ARG A 113 -7.30 19.07 23.19
N GLN A 114 -6.93 18.00 23.91
CA GLN A 114 -7.69 16.73 23.90
C GLN A 114 -9.18 16.87 24.24
N ASN A 115 -9.54 17.88 25.04
CA ASN A 115 -10.90 18.10 25.55
C ASN A 115 -11.75 19.05 24.68
N GLU A 116 -11.18 19.60 23.61
CA GLU A 116 -11.92 20.45 22.70
C GLU A 116 -12.77 19.62 21.74
N LYS A 117 -13.97 20.15 21.40
CA LYS A 117 -14.90 19.50 20.46
C LYS A 117 -14.41 19.55 19.02
N SER A 118 -13.59 20.55 18.68
CA SER A 118 -13.02 20.70 17.35
C SER A 118 -11.66 20.01 17.26
N ASN A 119 -11.44 19.26 16.19
CA ASN A 119 -10.14 18.66 15.84
C ASN A 119 -9.40 19.47 14.77
N ALA A 120 -9.86 20.69 14.46
CA ALA A 120 -9.26 21.50 13.43
C ALA A 120 -8.02 22.24 13.96
N VAL A 121 -6.87 21.99 13.34
CA VAL A 121 -5.66 22.80 13.52
C VAL A 121 -5.87 24.14 12.82
N ILE A 122 -5.69 25.24 13.53
CA ILE A 122 -5.92 26.59 12.98
C ILE A 122 -4.57 27.21 12.66
N VAL A 123 -4.39 27.67 11.42
CA VAL A 123 -3.23 28.47 10.99
C VAL A 123 -3.71 29.91 10.80
N ARG A 124 -2.99 30.88 11.36
CA ARG A 124 -3.25 32.32 11.20
C ARG A 124 -2.01 33.06 10.77
N ALA A 125 -2.13 34.01 9.84
CA ALA A 125 -1.03 34.87 9.45
C ALA A 125 -1.52 36.20 8.88
N LYS A 126 -0.64 37.19 8.76
CA LYS A 126 -0.99 38.51 8.22
C LYS A 126 -1.19 38.51 6.71
N GLN A 127 -0.56 37.57 6.01
CA GLN A 127 -0.65 37.44 4.56
C GLN A 127 -1.13 36.04 4.18
N ARG A 128 -1.94 35.96 3.12
CA ARG A 128 -2.41 34.70 2.56
C ARG A 128 -1.25 33.76 2.19
N SER A 129 -0.19 34.28 1.59
CA SER A 129 1.01 33.53 1.21
C SER A 129 1.69 32.83 2.41
N GLN A 130 1.68 33.44 3.60
CA GLN A 130 2.23 32.85 4.83
C GLN A 130 1.40 31.66 5.30
N VAL A 131 0.07 31.75 5.17
CA VAL A 131 -0.84 30.62 5.46
C VAL A 131 -0.60 29.47 4.48
N CYS A 132 -0.45 29.76 3.18
CA CYS A 132 -0.14 28.75 2.17
C CYS A 132 1.23 28.07 2.43
N ALA A 133 2.26 28.85 2.77
CA ALA A 133 3.58 28.30 3.11
C ALA A 133 3.53 27.37 4.34
N ALA A 134 2.80 27.77 5.39
CA ALA A 134 2.59 26.95 6.58
C ALA A 134 1.80 25.67 6.25
N LEU A 135 0.74 25.78 5.45
CA LEU A 135 -0.03 24.65 4.96
C LEU A 135 0.88 23.62 4.27
N ARG A 136 1.73 24.06 3.33
CA ARG A 136 2.67 23.20 2.61
C ARG A 136 3.61 22.46 3.57
N GLN A 137 4.21 23.17 4.54
CA GLN A 137 5.09 22.54 5.53
C GLN A 137 4.35 21.53 6.41
N ILE A 138 3.11 21.84 6.83
CA ILE A 138 2.28 20.91 7.60
C ILE A 138 1.96 19.67 6.76
N ARG A 139 1.54 19.82 5.49
CA ARG A 139 1.24 18.69 4.59
C ARG A 139 2.45 17.77 4.43
N HIS A 140 3.63 18.34 4.18
CA HIS A 140 4.87 17.58 4.04
C HIS A 140 5.19 16.80 5.33
N LEU A 141 5.06 17.44 6.49
CA LEU A 141 5.25 16.79 7.78
C LEU A 141 4.27 15.64 7.97
N LEU A 142 2.97 15.86 7.72
CA LEU A 142 1.95 14.82 7.87
C LEU A 142 2.19 13.64 6.93
N ALA A 143 2.60 13.89 5.68
CA ALA A 143 3.00 12.83 4.75
C ALA A 143 4.17 12.01 5.31
N SER A 144 5.19 12.66 5.87
CA SER A 144 6.35 11.99 6.48
C SER A 144 5.97 11.14 7.71
N LEU A 145 5.01 11.60 8.51
CA LEU A 145 4.49 10.86 9.66
C LEU A 145 3.64 9.67 9.21
N ARG A 146 2.78 9.87 8.21
CA ARG A 146 1.93 8.82 7.64
C ARG A 146 2.76 7.69 7.02
N LYS A 147 3.90 7.99 6.39
CA LYS A 147 4.85 6.99 5.86
C LYS A 147 5.38 6.01 6.91
N LYS A 148 5.32 6.36 8.21
CA LYS A 148 5.77 5.51 9.33
C LYS A 148 4.63 4.70 9.94
N MET A 149 3.38 4.96 9.53
CA MET A 149 2.19 4.31 10.07
C MET A 149 1.95 2.97 9.37
N LYS A 150 1.36 2.03 10.11
CA LYS A 150 0.88 0.78 9.51
C LYS A 150 -0.41 1.07 8.71
N PRO A 151 -0.59 0.44 7.55
CA PRO A 151 -1.82 0.62 6.78
C PRO A 151 -3.05 0.14 7.56
N THR A 152 -4.18 0.81 7.37
CA THR A 152 -5.45 0.53 8.06
C THR A 152 -6.57 0.13 7.12
N HIS A 153 -6.56 0.61 5.87
CA HIS A 153 -7.61 0.33 4.89
C HIS A 153 -7.01 -0.01 3.52
N PHE A 154 -7.82 -0.57 2.64
CA PHE A 154 -7.44 -0.86 1.26
C PHE A 154 -8.66 -0.86 0.35
N LEU A 155 -8.46 -0.59 -0.94
CA LEU A 155 -9.48 -0.77 -1.97
C LEU A 155 -9.43 -2.21 -2.46
N ALA A 156 -10.59 -2.86 -2.52
CA ALA A 156 -10.72 -4.27 -2.84
C ALA A 156 -11.77 -4.53 -3.93
N VAL A 157 -11.45 -5.45 -4.85
CA VAL A 157 -12.43 -6.14 -5.69
C VAL A 157 -12.61 -7.54 -5.16
N ALA A 158 -13.82 -7.89 -4.74
CA ALA A 158 -14.12 -9.20 -4.18
C ALA A 158 -14.12 -10.28 -5.28
N LEU A 159 -13.46 -11.41 -5.00
CA LEU A 159 -13.45 -12.62 -5.86
C LEU A 159 -13.94 -13.86 -5.09
N ASN A 160 -14.60 -13.64 -3.96
CA ASN A 160 -15.02 -14.62 -2.97
C ASN A 160 -16.38 -15.26 -3.28
N SER A 161 -16.76 -15.36 -4.57
CA SER A 161 -18.01 -15.99 -4.99
C SER A 161 -17.88 -16.66 -6.35
N GLY A 162 -18.82 -17.57 -6.65
CA GLY A 162 -18.92 -18.27 -7.93
C GLY A 162 -17.71 -19.15 -8.25
N LYS A 163 -17.46 -19.35 -9.56
CA LYS A 163 -16.46 -20.31 -10.07
C LYS A 163 -15.05 -20.06 -9.55
N VAL A 164 -14.64 -18.79 -9.39
CA VAL A 164 -13.30 -18.46 -8.89
C VAL A 164 -13.10 -18.95 -7.47
N GLN A 165 -14.11 -18.80 -6.60
CA GLN A 165 -14.06 -19.33 -5.23
C GLN A 165 -14.09 -20.86 -5.21
N GLU A 166 -14.95 -21.48 -6.01
CA GLU A 166 -15.06 -22.95 -6.11
C GLU A 166 -13.71 -23.57 -6.55
N HIS A 167 -13.12 -23.05 -7.62
CA HIS A 167 -11.83 -23.52 -8.12
C HIS A 167 -10.67 -23.17 -7.18
N TYR A 168 -10.76 -22.08 -6.42
CA TYR A 168 -9.79 -21.79 -5.36
C TYR A 168 -9.82 -22.86 -4.27
N VAL A 169 -11.01 -23.25 -3.81
CA VAL A 169 -11.18 -24.31 -2.81
C VAL A 169 -10.67 -25.66 -3.35
N GLU A 170 -10.95 -25.96 -4.62
CA GLU A 170 -10.42 -27.15 -5.30
C GLU A 170 -8.89 -27.16 -5.33
N LEU A 171 -8.26 -26.06 -5.77
CA LEU A 171 -6.80 -25.96 -5.79
C LEU A 171 -6.20 -26.09 -4.39
N LYS A 172 -6.78 -25.41 -3.39
CA LYS A 172 -6.35 -25.50 -1.99
C LYS A 172 -6.37 -26.97 -1.53
N LYS A 173 -7.45 -27.69 -1.81
CA LYS A 173 -7.58 -29.11 -1.49
C LYS A 173 -6.49 -29.94 -2.17
N SER A 174 -6.29 -29.77 -3.48
CA SER A 174 -5.26 -30.52 -4.24
C SER A 174 -3.83 -30.25 -3.75
N ILE A 175 -3.51 -29.02 -3.36
CA ILE A 175 -2.19 -28.69 -2.81
C ILE A 175 -1.98 -29.34 -1.44
N LEU A 176 -3.00 -29.32 -0.57
CA LEU A 176 -2.91 -29.93 0.76
C LEU A 176 -2.82 -31.46 0.69
N GLU A 177 -3.57 -32.09 -0.22
CA GLU A 177 -3.52 -33.54 -0.46
C GLU A 177 -2.16 -34.00 -1.02
N ALA A 178 -1.41 -33.12 -1.68
CA ALA A 178 -0.06 -33.41 -2.15
C ALA A 178 0.99 -33.52 -1.02
N GLN A 179 0.63 -33.16 0.22
CA GLN A 179 1.47 -33.28 1.42
C GLN A 179 2.89 -32.70 1.24
N LEU A 180 2.98 -31.54 0.59
CA LEU A 180 4.26 -30.90 0.28
C LEU A 180 4.95 -30.44 1.59
N PRO A 181 6.27 -30.65 1.74
CA PRO A 181 6.98 -30.27 2.95
C PRO A 181 6.84 -28.78 3.27
N GLY A 182 6.46 -28.47 4.51
CA GLY A 182 6.34 -27.08 4.95
C GLY A 182 5.23 -26.32 4.22
N ILE A 183 4.17 -26.99 3.75
CA ILE A 183 2.92 -26.39 3.31
C ILE A 183 1.79 -26.87 4.22
N ASP A 184 1.07 -25.93 4.83
CA ASP A 184 -0.07 -26.20 5.71
C ASP A 184 -1.24 -25.27 5.37
N GLU A 185 -2.40 -25.56 5.97
CA GLU A 185 -3.63 -24.82 5.73
C GLU A 185 -3.55 -23.34 6.16
N GLU A 186 -2.75 -22.99 7.17
CA GLU A 186 -2.65 -21.60 7.68
C GLU A 186 -1.97 -20.65 6.69
N LEU A 187 -1.24 -21.18 5.70
CA LEU A 187 -0.70 -20.37 4.61
C LEU A 187 -1.79 -19.77 3.73
N PHE A 188 -2.93 -20.44 3.60
CA PHE A 188 -3.97 -20.07 2.66
C PHE A 188 -4.83 -18.92 3.18
N ILE A 189 -5.17 -18.00 2.28
CA ILE A 189 -6.20 -16.99 2.55
C ILE A 189 -7.55 -17.71 2.70
N SER A 190 -8.43 -17.23 3.57
CA SER A 190 -9.80 -17.74 3.57
C SER A 190 -10.44 -17.49 2.20
N GLU A 191 -11.16 -18.49 1.69
CA GLU A 191 -11.97 -18.43 0.48
C GLU A 191 -13.04 -17.33 0.54
N ARG A 192 -13.42 -16.89 1.75
CA ARG A 192 -14.31 -15.75 1.97
C ARG A 192 -13.61 -14.41 1.76
N CYS A 193 -12.28 -14.38 1.81
CA CYS A 193 -11.45 -13.18 1.76
C CYS A 193 -10.58 -13.07 0.51
N ILE A 194 -10.73 -13.93 -0.50
CA ILE A 194 -10.00 -13.77 -1.76
C ILE A 194 -10.49 -12.51 -2.52
N HIS A 195 -9.54 -11.66 -2.90
CA HIS A 195 -9.82 -10.35 -3.50
C HIS A 195 -8.61 -9.86 -4.32
N LEU A 196 -8.83 -8.80 -5.10
CA LEU A 196 -7.78 -7.98 -5.70
C LEU A 196 -7.60 -6.70 -4.89
N THR A 197 -6.36 -6.30 -4.62
CA THR A 197 -6.06 -5.04 -3.94
C THR A 197 -5.73 -3.95 -4.96
N LEU A 198 -6.49 -2.85 -4.93
CA LEU A 198 -6.30 -1.69 -5.82
C LEU A 198 -5.52 -0.56 -5.14
N GLY A 199 -5.42 -0.57 -3.82
CA GLY A 199 -4.57 0.38 -3.11
C GLY A 199 -4.66 0.19 -1.62
N VAL A 200 -3.69 0.73 -0.88
CA VAL A 200 -3.58 0.61 0.57
C VAL A 200 -3.41 1.99 1.19
N TYR A 201 -4.11 2.24 2.29
CA TYR A 201 -4.26 3.57 2.88
C TYR A 201 -4.03 3.54 4.39
N VAL A 202 -3.66 4.70 4.93
CA VAL A 202 -3.64 4.97 6.37
C VAL A 202 -4.73 6.00 6.65
N LEU A 203 -5.88 5.54 7.11
CA LEU A 203 -7.01 6.39 7.54
C LEU A 203 -7.15 6.27 9.06
N LEU A 204 -7.09 7.39 9.76
CA LEU A 204 -6.89 7.42 11.22
C LEU A 204 -8.13 7.81 12.03
N ASP A 205 -9.09 8.48 11.40
CA ASP A 205 -10.35 8.89 12.01
C ASP A 205 -11.53 8.77 11.03
N ASP A 206 -12.74 9.08 11.51
CA ASP A 206 -13.97 9.02 10.71
C ASP A 206 -13.96 10.05 9.57
N ASP A 207 -13.42 11.24 9.81
CA ASP A 207 -13.31 12.29 8.79
C ASP A 207 -12.43 11.85 7.61
N GLU A 208 -11.29 11.21 7.87
CA GLU A 208 -10.45 10.65 6.81
C GLU A 208 -11.10 9.47 6.09
N ARG A 209 -11.88 8.64 6.80
CA ARG A 209 -12.68 7.58 6.16
C ARG A 209 -13.71 8.16 5.23
N GLN A 210 -14.47 9.17 5.67
CA GLN A 210 -15.46 9.84 4.85
C GLN A 210 -14.81 10.54 3.65
N ARG A 211 -13.66 11.20 3.86
CA ARG A 211 -12.89 11.78 2.77
C ARG A 211 -12.49 10.71 1.75
N ALA A 212 -11.91 9.59 2.18
CA ALA A 212 -11.53 8.51 1.27
C ALA A 212 -12.71 7.95 0.47
N LEU A 213 -13.91 7.88 1.06
CA LEU A 213 -15.13 7.50 0.34
C LEU A 213 -15.53 8.55 -0.71
N ASN A 214 -15.42 9.84 -0.41
CA ASN A 214 -15.68 10.90 -1.37
C ASN A 214 -14.66 10.86 -2.53
N GLU A 215 -13.38 10.60 -2.25
CA GLU A 215 -12.35 10.43 -3.28
C GLU A 215 -12.59 9.17 -4.14
N LEU A 216 -13.07 8.09 -3.52
CA LEU A 216 -13.49 6.90 -4.25
C LEU A 216 -14.68 7.20 -5.16
N GLU A 217 -15.68 7.96 -4.69
CA GLU A 217 -16.82 8.37 -5.51
C GLU A 217 -16.39 9.30 -6.65
N PHE A 218 -15.42 10.19 -6.43
CA PHE A 218 -14.81 11.00 -7.48
C PHE A 218 -14.19 10.13 -8.58
N CYS A 219 -13.59 8.99 -8.23
CA CYS A 219 -13.03 8.05 -9.20
C CYS A 219 -14.09 7.45 -10.15
N ARG A 220 -15.40 7.57 -9.87
CA ARG A 220 -16.48 7.17 -10.79
C ARG A 220 -16.31 7.76 -12.19
N GLN A 221 -15.81 9.00 -12.29
CA GLN A 221 -15.60 9.65 -13.59
C GLN A 221 -14.62 8.89 -14.49
N PHE A 222 -13.72 8.08 -13.91
CA PHE A 222 -12.74 7.29 -14.66
C PHE A 222 -13.35 6.07 -15.36
N LEU A 223 -14.62 5.76 -15.07
CA LEU A 223 -15.37 4.66 -15.68
C LEU A 223 -15.97 5.02 -17.05
N ALA A 224 -16.06 6.31 -17.39
CA ALA A 224 -16.80 6.76 -18.57
C ALA A 224 -16.36 6.09 -19.89
N ASP A 225 -15.06 5.80 -20.02
CA ASP A 225 -14.46 5.17 -21.20
C ASP A 225 -14.15 3.68 -21.02
N LEU A 226 -14.65 3.05 -19.95
CA LEU A 226 -14.33 1.68 -19.59
C LEU A 226 -15.57 0.78 -19.68
N LYS A 227 -15.34 -0.48 -20.06
CA LYS A 227 -16.41 -1.47 -20.12
C LYS A 227 -16.70 -2.02 -18.73
N THR A 228 -17.83 -1.61 -18.14
CA THR A 228 -18.35 -2.12 -16.87
C THR A 228 -19.56 -3.05 -17.10
N PRO A 229 -19.84 -4.01 -16.19
CA PRO A 229 -18.98 -4.45 -15.10
C PRO A 229 -17.69 -5.09 -15.61
N PHE A 230 -16.62 -5.06 -14.79
CA PHE A 230 -15.32 -5.52 -15.24
C PHE A 230 -15.24 -7.05 -15.31
N ASP A 231 -14.91 -7.59 -16.48
CA ASP A 231 -14.58 -9.00 -16.65
C ASP A 231 -13.17 -9.27 -16.11
N VAL A 232 -13.06 -10.19 -15.15
CA VAL A 232 -11.80 -10.57 -14.49
C VAL A 232 -11.52 -12.03 -14.77
N LYS A 233 -10.44 -12.33 -15.49
CA LYS A 233 -9.97 -13.71 -15.67
C LYS A 233 -8.79 -13.99 -14.74
N VAL A 234 -8.87 -15.11 -14.01
CA VAL A 234 -7.83 -15.52 -13.06
C VAL A 234 -7.21 -16.83 -13.56
N LYS A 235 -5.95 -16.77 -14.00
CA LYS A 235 -5.27 -17.94 -14.59
C LYS A 235 -3.77 -17.96 -14.36
N GLY A 236 -3.32 -19.09 -13.82
CA GLY A 236 -1.95 -19.40 -13.51
C GLY A 236 -1.48 -18.77 -12.20
N LEU A 237 -0.35 -19.27 -11.71
CA LEU A 237 0.23 -18.93 -10.42
C LEU A 237 1.56 -18.19 -10.61
N GLU A 238 1.82 -17.22 -9.74
CA GLU A 238 3.10 -16.52 -9.67
C GLU A 238 3.41 -16.14 -8.21
N ILE A 239 4.67 -15.81 -7.96
CA ILE A 239 5.18 -15.40 -6.65
C ILE A 239 5.53 -13.92 -6.64
N MET A 240 5.55 -13.31 -5.45
CA MET A 240 5.83 -11.87 -5.32
C MET A 240 7.32 -11.56 -5.30
N ASN A 241 8.14 -12.50 -4.83
CA ASN A 241 9.60 -12.42 -4.80
C ASN A 241 10.24 -13.33 -5.85
N ASP A 242 11.53 -13.19 -6.13
CA ASP A 242 12.17 -13.88 -7.27
C ASP A 242 12.52 -15.35 -7.04
N ASP A 243 12.68 -15.77 -5.79
CA ASP A 243 13.10 -17.13 -5.43
C ASP A 243 11.90 -18.02 -5.04
N PRO A 244 11.52 -19.01 -5.86
CA PRO A 244 10.41 -19.91 -5.56
C PRO A 244 10.70 -20.84 -4.37
N SER A 245 11.97 -21.10 -4.03
CA SER A 245 12.32 -21.91 -2.86
C SER A 245 12.13 -21.15 -1.54
N SER A 246 12.12 -19.82 -1.59
CA SER A 246 11.90 -18.91 -0.46
C SER A 246 10.72 -17.96 -0.73
N THR A 247 9.56 -18.52 -1.07
CA THR A 247 8.35 -17.74 -1.40
C THR A 247 7.71 -17.14 -0.15
N ARG A 248 7.32 -15.87 -0.21
CA ARG A 248 6.51 -15.22 0.84
C ARG A 248 5.03 -15.14 0.52
N VAL A 249 4.73 -14.90 -0.76
CA VAL A 249 3.37 -14.71 -1.27
C VAL A 249 3.25 -15.42 -2.60
N LEU A 250 2.23 -16.29 -2.70
CA LEU A 250 1.79 -16.94 -3.93
C LEU A 250 0.42 -16.36 -4.31
N TYR A 251 0.25 -15.97 -5.57
CA TYR A 251 -0.99 -15.37 -6.07
C TYR A 251 -1.40 -15.92 -7.43
N GLY A 252 -2.70 -15.82 -7.72
CA GLY A 252 -3.25 -16.02 -9.05
C GLY A 252 -3.06 -14.79 -9.93
N ARG A 253 -2.64 -14.99 -11.17
CA ARG A 253 -2.46 -13.88 -12.14
C ARG A 253 -3.81 -13.42 -12.67
N ILE A 254 -3.90 -12.12 -12.92
CA ILE A 254 -5.13 -11.45 -13.34
C ILE A 254 -4.99 -10.94 -14.76
N VAL A 255 -6.03 -11.16 -15.55
CA VAL A 255 -6.21 -10.55 -16.86
C VAL A 255 -7.53 -9.78 -16.84
N SER A 256 -7.43 -8.46 -16.74
CA SER A 256 -8.57 -7.54 -16.81
C SER A 256 -8.09 -6.14 -17.24
N PRO A 257 -8.01 -5.85 -18.56
CA PRO A 257 -7.43 -4.61 -19.06
C PRO A 257 -8.15 -3.34 -18.60
N ASP A 258 -9.48 -3.37 -18.56
CA ASP A 258 -10.26 -2.18 -18.16
C ASP A 258 -10.21 -1.95 -16.66
N LEU A 259 -10.21 -3.02 -15.84
CA LEU A 259 -9.98 -2.89 -14.40
C LEU A 259 -8.56 -2.40 -14.11
N GLN A 260 -7.55 -2.84 -14.87
CA GLN A 260 -6.17 -2.36 -14.72
C GLN A 260 -6.09 -0.84 -14.97
N LYS A 261 -6.69 -0.34 -16.06
CA LYS A 261 -6.75 1.10 -16.35
C LYS A 261 -7.48 1.87 -15.25
N PHE A 262 -8.63 1.36 -14.79
CA PHE A 262 -9.38 1.97 -13.70
C PHE A 262 -8.54 2.06 -12.42
N ALA A 263 -7.93 0.95 -12.05
CA ALA A 263 -7.14 0.84 -10.84
C ALA A 263 -5.94 1.80 -10.88
N ASP A 264 -5.23 1.90 -12.01
CA ASP A 264 -4.09 2.81 -12.17
C ASP A 264 -4.52 4.28 -12.08
N LYS A 265 -5.67 4.66 -12.67
CA LYS A 265 -6.24 6.00 -12.51
C LYS A 265 -6.62 6.29 -11.05
N CYS A 266 -7.23 5.33 -10.36
CA CYS A 266 -7.54 5.45 -8.94
C CYS A 266 -6.26 5.64 -8.11
N LEU A 267 -5.20 4.85 -8.36
CA LEU A 267 -3.93 5.00 -7.66
C LEU A 267 -3.35 6.40 -7.84
N ALA A 268 -3.27 6.88 -9.09
CA ALA A 268 -2.76 8.20 -9.41
C ALA A 268 -3.56 9.31 -8.71
N HIS A 269 -4.90 9.21 -8.71
CA HIS A 269 -5.75 10.14 -7.96
C HIS A 269 -5.48 10.10 -6.46
N PHE A 270 -5.51 8.91 -5.85
CA PHE A 270 -5.31 8.78 -4.41
C PHE A 270 -3.92 9.22 -3.93
N GLN A 271 -2.89 9.13 -4.77
CA GLN A 271 -1.54 9.64 -4.46
C GLN A 271 -1.55 11.16 -4.19
N THR A 272 -2.41 11.94 -4.85
CA THR A 272 -2.52 13.39 -4.64
C THR A 272 -3.22 13.75 -3.33
N THR A 273 -4.03 12.84 -2.78
CA THR A 273 -4.86 13.10 -1.59
C THR A 273 -4.07 13.12 -0.27
N GLY A 274 -2.88 12.51 -0.27
CA GLY A 274 -2.06 12.30 0.92
C GLY A 274 -2.56 11.18 1.86
N LEU A 275 -3.51 10.35 1.44
CA LEU A 275 -4.09 9.26 2.25
C LEU A 275 -3.39 7.90 2.07
N CYS A 276 -2.58 7.76 1.02
CA CYS A 276 -1.88 6.52 0.68
C CYS A 276 -0.92 6.04 1.78
N ALA A 277 -0.80 4.71 1.88
CA ALA A 277 0.30 4.08 2.61
C ALA A 277 1.60 4.19 1.79
N THR A 278 2.74 3.98 2.46
CA THR A 278 4.08 4.13 1.88
C THR A 278 4.26 3.40 0.55
N ASP A 279 3.82 2.13 0.49
CA ASP A 279 3.96 1.27 -0.69
C ASP A 279 3.22 1.80 -1.94
N ASN A 280 2.28 2.72 -1.74
CA ASN A 280 1.47 3.29 -2.80
C ASN A 280 1.89 4.71 -3.22
N ASN A 281 2.80 5.38 -2.51
CA ASN A 281 3.12 6.79 -2.80
C ASN A 281 3.87 6.97 -4.12
N ASP A 282 4.81 6.07 -4.42
CA ASP A 282 5.75 6.21 -5.55
C ASP A 282 5.49 5.14 -6.62
N ARG A 283 4.32 4.50 -6.58
CA ARG A 283 3.97 3.37 -7.44
C ARG A 283 3.32 3.87 -8.74
N GLU A 284 3.88 3.51 -9.88
CA GLU A 284 3.35 3.93 -11.18
C GLU A 284 2.09 3.14 -11.62
N SER A 285 2.02 1.85 -11.29
CA SER A 285 0.91 0.98 -11.70
C SER A 285 0.68 -0.16 -10.71
N ILE A 286 -0.58 -0.55 -10.55
CA ILE A 286 -1.00 -1.64 -9.68
C ILE A 286 -0.75 -2.98 -10.35
N LYS A 287 -0.04 -3.87 -9.65
CA LYS A 287 0.04 -5.28 -10.04
C LYS A 287 -1.22 -5.95 -9.55
N LEU A 288 -2.22 -6.11 -10.41
CA LEU A 288 -3.42 -6.88 -10.06
C LEU A 288 -3.05 -8.34 -9.78
N HIS A 289 -3.42 -8.83 -8.60
CA HIS A 289 -3.15 -10.20 -8.16
C HIS A 289 -4.19 -10.64 -7.15
N MET A 290 -4.55 -11.93 -7.18
CA MET A 290 -5.38 -12.57 -6.16
C MET A 290 -4.48 -13.38 -5.23
N THR A 291 -4.23 -12.89 -4.01
CA THR A 291 -3.37 -13.61 -3.06
C THR A 291 -4.03 -14.92 -2.63
N LEU A 292 -3.29 -16.03 -2.77
CA LEU A 292 -3.76 -17.38 -2.40
C LEU A 292 -3.10 -17.84 -1.12
N MET A 293 -1.79 -17.64 -1.03
CA MET A 293 -0.99 -18.05 0.13
C MET A 293 -0.07 -16.93 0.56
N ASN A 294 0.08 -16.73 1.88
CA ASN A 294 0.97 -15.72 2.41
C ASN A 294 1.54 -16.13 3.77
N ASN A 295 2.87 -16.18 3.86
CA ASN A 295 3.58 -16.61 5.07
C ASN A 295 3.28 -15.75 6.30
N ARG A 296 2.79 -14.51 6.12
CA ARG A 296 2.44 -13.62 7.24
C ARG A 296 1.30 -14.17 8.12
N TYR A 297 0.48 -15.09 7.61
CA TYR A 297 -0.68 -15.64 8.32
C TYR A 297 -0.37 -16.88 9.14
N ARG A 298 0.78 -17.51 8.93
CA ARG A 298 1.24 -18.59 9.79
C ARG A 298 1.37 -18.10 11.23
N LYS A 299 0.83 -18.88 12.16
CA LYS A 299 1.06 -18.64 13.58
C LYS A 299 2.55 -18.72 13.89
N GLU A 300 3.02 -17.84 14.77
CA GLU A 300 4.45 -17.76 15.10
C GLU A 300 5.02 -19.08 15.64
N ALA A 301 4.21 -19.86 16.35
CA ALA A 301 4.60 -21.18 16.86
C ALA A 301 4.85 -22.23 15.75
N MET A 302 4.35 -22.00 14.53
CA MET A 302 4.50 -22.91 13.38
C MET A 302 5.44 -22.35 12.30
N LYS A 303 6.06 -21.19 12.53
CA LYS A 303 7.02 -20.61 11.58
C LYS A 303 8.35 -21.37 11.63
N SER A 304 8.56 -22.27 10.68
CA SER A 304 9.90 -22.82 10.37
C SER A 304 10.79 -21.83 9.59
N GLY A 305 10.30 -20.62 9.31
CA GLY A 305 11.02 -19.57 8.61
C GLY A 305 10.11 -18.42 8.17
N ASN A 306 10.70 -17.46 7.45
CA ASN A 306 9.98 -16.31 6.86
C ASN A 306 9.48 -16.57 5.43
N SER A 307 9.45 -17.83 4.98
CA SER A 307 9.05 -18.26 3.64
C SER A 307 8.56 -19.70 3.60
N PHE A 308 8.03 -20.13 2.45
CA PHE A 308 7.71 -21.51 2.11
C PHE A 308 8.24 -21.85 0.69
N ASP A 309 8.45 -23.14 0.41
CA ASP A 309 8.91 -23.58 -0.91
C ASP A 309 7.72 -23.80 -1.85
N ALA A 310 7.62 -22.99 -2.90
CA ALA A 310 6.56 -23.05 -3.88
C ALA A 310 6.95 -23.78 -5.18
N ARG A 311 8.17 -24.33 -5.29
CA ARG A 311 8.66 -24.94 -6.55
C ARG A 311 7.75 -26.06 -7.05
N GLU A 312 7.38 -26.98 -6.17
CA GLU A 312 6.49 -28.09 -6.52
C GLU A 312 5.05 -27.62 -6.77
N ILE A 313 4.58 -26.58 -6.09
CA ILE A 313 3.26 -25.98 -6.35
C ILE A 313 3.24 -25.37 -7.75
N LEU A 314 4.23 -24.55 -8.09
CA LEU A 314 4.34 -23.90 -9.40
C LEU A 314 4.51 -24.92 -10.52
N LYS A 315 5.27 -26.00 -10.29
CA LYS A 315 5.47 -27.07 -11.26
C LYS A 315 4.19 -27.85 -11.56
N ARG A 316 3.38 -28.16 -10.54
CA ARG A 316 2.18 -29.01 -10.68
C ARG A 316 0.93 -28.21 -11.04
N PHE A 317 0.81 -27.00 -10.52
CA PHE A 317 -0.42 -26.20 -10.59
C PHE A 317 -0.19 -24.81 -11.22
N GLY A 318 0.98 -24.55 -11.82
CA GLY A 318 1.37 -23.24 -12.32
C GLY A 318 0.43 -22.64 -13.37
N ASP A 319 -0.24 -23.47 -14.17
CA ASP A 319 -1.17 -23.04 -15.23
C ASP A 319 -2.66 -23.18 -14.84
N PHE A 320 -2.94 -23.40 -13.54
CA PHE A 320 -4.30 -23.63 -13.04
C PHE A 320 -5.27 -22.50 -13.44
N ASP A 321 -6.46 -22.89 -13.92
CA ASP A 321 -7.47 -21.97 -14.41
C ASP A 321 -8.60 -21.83 -13.39
N PHE A 322 -8.62 -20.70 -12.69
CA PHE A 322 -9.67 -20.40 -11.71
C PHE A 322 -10.95 -19.92 -12.40
N GLY A 323 -10.92 -19.68 -13.72
CA GLY A 323 -12.05 -19.19 -14.47
C GLY A 323 -12.15 -17.67 -14.50
N SER A 324 -13.38 -17.17 -14.59
CA SER A 324 -13.68 -15.75 -14.73
C SER A 324 -14.75 -15.31 -13.74
N ALA A 325 -14.67 -14.07 -13.31
CA ALA A 325 -15.64 -13.40 -12.45
C ALA A 325 -15.99 -12.03 -13.04
N GLN A 326 -17.18 -11.52 -12.69
CA GLN A 326 -17.56 -10.15 -12.98
C GLN A 326 -17.49 -9.31 -11.71
N CYS A 327 -16.79 -8.19 -11.80
CA CYS A 327 -16.65 -7.23 -10.72
C CYS A 327 -17.63 -6.07 -10.94
N GLN A 328 -18.54 -5.91 -9.98
CA GLN A 328 -19.58 -4.87 -10.01
C GLN A 328 -19.29 -3.71 -9.05
N ALA A 329 -18.34 -3.86 -8.14
CA ALA A 329 -18.02 -2.84 -7.16
C ALA A 329 -16.56 -2.90 -6.70
N VAL A 330 -16.07 -1.73 -6.26
CA VAL A 330 -14.83 -1.60 -5.49
C VAL A 330 -15.18 -1.17 -4.08
N HIS A 331 -14.63 -1.88 -3.09
CA HIS A 331 -14.92 -1.68 -1.68
C HIS A 331 -13.73 -1.03 -0.97
N LEU A 332 -14.00 -0.01 -0.15
CA LEU A 332 -13.04 0.45 0.86
C LEU A 332 -13.16 -0.44 2.09
N CYS A 333 -12.17 -1.30 2.31
CA CYS A 333 -12.18 -2.32 3.35
C CYS A 333 -11.23 -1.97 4.50
N VAL A 334 -11.60 -2.37 5.72
CA VAL A 334 -10.76 -2.26 6.91
C VAL A 334 -9.83 -3.48 7.00
N LEU A 335 -8.51 -3.26 7.12
CA LEU A 335 -7.54 -4.33 7.28
C LEU A 335 -7.77 -5.11 8.58
N LYS A 336 -7.52 -6.43 8.53
CA LYS A 336 -7.62 -7.35 9.69
C LYS A 336 -8.98 -7.32 10.40
N SER A 337 -10.04 -7.06 9.66
CA SER A 337 -11.42 -7.06 10.15
C SER A 337 -12.21 -8.21 9.53
N ARG A 338 -13.40 -8.49 10.07
CA ARG A 338 -14.41 -9.36 9.47
C ARG A 338 -15.77 -8.64 9.48
N GLY A 339 -16.46 -8.68 8.35
CA GLY A 339 -17.83 -8.21 8.15
C GLY A 339 -18.85 -9.32 8.42
N GLU A 340 -20.12 -9.04 8.11
CA GLU A 340 -21.25 -9.96 8.33
C GLU A 340 -21.19 -11.18 7.39
N ASP A 341 -20.67 -10.99 6.18
CA ASP A 341 -20.47 -11.98 5.13
C ASP A 341 -19.13 -12.73 5.25
N GLU A 342 -18.45 -12.59 6.39
CA GLU A 342 -17.09 -13.07 6.64
C GLU A 342 -16.01 -12.50 5.72
N PHE A 343 -16.35 -11.56 4.83
CA PHE A 343 -15.37 -10.75 4.10
C PHE A 343 -14.77 -9.69 5.04
N TYR A 344 -13.94 -8.79 4.52
CA TYR A 344 -13.46 -7.66 5.30
C TYR A 344 -14.62 -6.69 5.61
N LYS A 345 -14.57 -6.03 6.77
CA LYS A 345 -15.52 -4.95 7.08
C LYS A 345 -15.41 -3.86 6.01
N ILE A 346 -16.52 -3.56 5.35
CA ILE A 346 -16.63 -2.55 4.31
C ILE A 346 -16.99 -1.21 4.97
N SER A 347 -16.20 -0.17 4.69
CA SER A 347 -16.50 1.22 5.07
C SER A 347 -17.42 1.90 4.06
N GLY A 348 -17.36 1.48 2.80
CA GLY A 348 -18.23 1.91 1.72
C GLY A 348 -17.77 1.32 0.39
N SER A 349 -18.56 1.55 -0.66
CA SER A 349 -18.37 0.92 -1.96
C SER A 349 -18.64 1.91 -3.08
N LEU A 350 -17.95 1.72 -4.19
CA LEU A 350 -18.28 2.31 -5.48
C LEU A 350 -18.81 1.21 -6.40
N GLU A 351 -20.09 1.27 -6.71
CA GLU A 351 -20.78 0.34 -7.62
C GLU A 351 -20.75 0.87 -9.06
N PHE A 352 -20.73 -0.04 -10.04
CA PHE A 352 -20.61 0.25 -11.47
C PHE A 352 -21.80 -0.21 -12.29
#